data_AF-A0ABD3F8T9-F1
#
_entry.id   AF-A0ABD3F8T9-F1
#
_cell.length_a   1.000
_cell.length_b   1.000
_cell.length_c   1.000
_cell.angle_alpha   90.00
_cell.angle_beta   90.00
_cell.angle_gamma   90.00
#
_symmetry.space_group_name_H-M   'P 1'
#
loop_
_entity.id
_entity.type
_entity.pdbx_description
1 polymer ?
#
loop_
_entity_poly.entity_id
_entity_poly.type
_entity_poly.pdbx_seq_one_letter_code
_entity_poly.pdbx_strand_id
1 'polypeptide(L)'
;MLEPERVRDICASMRRNVVLAAEDNPDHFAAEVTVKCRIGVDDCDSYEELHNYVETVASAGVRHIIVHARKCLLKGLSTKDNRTIPPLCYDVVYQLKQDFPELSFTLNGGVQSIQHARELLDTTNIDGVMIGRAAYNTPWNFRDADRLIFKADRNPNLSRREIIERYLEYAEDLQAKWGSTKPLSDSPYTMATSALMRPLLALFNGEFGGKAFKREISAQWAKKGPRPELREMIENAMKVLPDEVLDARIEDELVHEEAASCN
;
A
#
# COMPACT_ATOMS: atom_id res chain seq x y z
N MET A 1 -17.24 -9.51 -11.30
CA MET A 1 -18.40 -9.50 -10.39
C MET A 1 -19.68 -9.69 -11.18
N LEU A 2 -20.00 -8.84 -12.16
CA LEU A 2 -21.19 -9.03 -13.02
C LEU A 2 -21.17 -10.32 -13.87
N GLU A 3 -19.98 -10.83 -14.21
CA GLU A 3 -19.81 -12.12 -14.91
C GLU A 3 -18.86 -13.03 -14.10
N PRO A 4 -19.31 -13.71 -13.02
CA PRO A 4 -18.45 -14.54 -12.17
C PRO A 4 -17.70 -15.64 -12.92
N GLU A 5 -18.38 -16.34 -13.84
CA GLU A 5 -17.81 -17.44 -14.62
C GLU A 5 -16.64 -16.97 -15.50
N ARG A 6 -16.78 -15.80 -16.12
CA ARG A 6 -15.71 -15.21 -16.91
C ARG A 6 -14.48 -14.90 -16.06
N VAL A 7 -14.68 -14.43 -14.83
CA VAL A 7 -13.57 -14.20 -13.89
C VAL A 7 -12.91 -15.51 -13.48
N ARG A 8 -13.69 -16.56 -13.20
CA ARG A 8 -13.17 -17.92 -12.93
C ARG A 8 -12.28 -18.39 -14.08
N ASP A 9 -12.75 -18.27 -15.32
CA ASP A 9 -12.01 -18.76 -16.50
C ASP A 9 -10.70 -17.98 -16.72
N ILE A 10 -10.70 -16.67 -16.46
CA ILE A 10 -9.48 -15.86 -16.46
C ILE A 10 -8.52 -16.35 -15.36
N CYS A 11 -9.00 -16.54 -14.13
CA CYS A 11 -8.17 -17.00 -13.02
C CYS A 11 -7.57 -18.38 -13.27
N ALA A 12 -8.38 -19.32 -13.79
CA ALA A 12 -7.93 -20.66 -14.14
C ALA A 12 -6.84 -20.61 -15.24
N SER A 13 -7.03 -19.77 -16.24
CA SER A 13 -6.06 -19.55 -17.31
C SER A 13 -4.77 -18.93 -16.78
N MET A 14 -4.85 -17.92 -15.91
CA MET A 14 -3.67 -17.31 -15.28
C MET A 14 -2.89 -18.34 -14.47
N ARG A 15 -3.57 -19.11 -13.61
CA ARG A 15 -2.93 -20.16 -12.79
C ARG A 15 -2.23 -21.19 -13.64
N ARG A 16 -2.88 -21.68 -14.70
CA ARG A 16 -2.27 -22.65 -15.63
C ARG A 16 -0.98 -22.09 -16.24
N ASN A 17 -0.98 -20.84 -16.71
CA ASN A 17 0.20 -20.24 -17.31
C ASN A 17 1.33 -20.03 -16.30
N VAL A 18 1.02 -19.64 -15.06
CA VAL A 18 2.03 -19.47 -14.01
C VAL A 18 2.66 -20.81 -13.61
N VAL A 19 1.86 -21.89 -13.56
CA VAL A 19 2.38 -23.24 -13.31
C VAL A 19 3.28 -23.72 -14.46
N LEU A 20 2.83 -23.59 -15.71
CA LEU A 20 3.63 -24.00 -16.87
C LEU A 20 4.96 -23.23 -16.93
N ALA A 21 4.94 -21.93 -16.67
CA ALA A 21 6.16 -21.12 -16.65
C ALA A 21 7.16 -21.53 -15.55
N ALA A 22 6.66 -22.06 -14.41
CA ALA A 22 7.49 -22.59 -13.34
C ALA A 22 8.02 -24.00 -13.67
N GLU A 23 7.27 -24.81 -14.41
CA GLU A 23 7.74 -26.11 -14.91
C GLU A 23 8.89 -25.96 -15.91
N ASP A 24 8.85 -24.90 -16.75
CA ASP A 24 9.90 -24.59 -17.72
C ASP A 24 11.18 -24.02 -17.10
N ASN A 25 11.13 -23.54 -15.85
CA ASN A 25 12.29 -22.98 -15.15
C ASN A 25 12.32 -23.43 -13.66
N PRO A 26 13.14 -24.43 -13.30
CA PRO A 26 13.17 -24.99 -11.95
C PRO A 26 13.64 -24.03 -10.86
N ASP A 27 14.23 -22.88 -11.21
CA ASP A 27 14.58 -21.82 -10.26
C ASP A 27 13.39 -20.88 -9.94
N HIS A 28 12.25 -21.04 -10.63
CA HIS A 28 11.04 -20.27 -10.40
C HIS A 28 9.95 -21.12 -9.72
N PHE A 29 9.42 -20.63 -8.61
CA PHE A 29 8.21 -21.18 -8.02
C PHE A 29 6.97 -20.57 -8.68
N ALA A 30 5.92 -21.38 -8.86
CA ALA A 30 4.64 -20.90 -9.38
C ALA A 30 4.01 -19.91 -8.39
N ALA A 31 3.94 -18.63 -8.77
CA ALA A 31 3.32 -17.59 -7.97
C ALA A 31 1.81 -17.86 -7.77
N GLU A 32 1.30 -17.52 -6.58
CA GLU A 32 -0.13 -17.60 -6.32
C GLU A 32 -0.92 -16.56 -7.13
N VAL A 33 -2.05 -16.98 -7.70
CA VAL A 33 -3.02 -16.06 -8.32
C VAL A 33 -4.09 -15.73 -7.28
N THR A 34 -4.17 -14.45 -6.91
CA THR A 34 -5.12 -13.90 -5.95
C THR A 34 -6.14 -13.00 -6.64
N VAL A 35 -7.26 -12.70 -5.97
CA VAL A 35 -8.31 -11.82 -6.53
C VAL A 35 -8.58 -10.65 -5.58
N LYS A 36 -8.57 -9.44 -6.13
CA LYS A 36 -9.00 -8.24 -5.40
C LYS A 36 -10.31 -7.70 -5.97
N CYS A 37 -11.35 -7.63 -5.15
CA CYS A 37 -12.68 -7.21 -5.56
C CYS A 37 -13.29 -6.14 -4.63
N ARG A 38 -14.54 -5.78 -4.90
CA ARG A 38 -15.43 -5.00 -4.03
C ARG A 38 -16.54 -5.92 -3.52
N ILE A 39 -17.41 -5.42 -2.65
CA ILE A 39 -18.57 -6.19 -2.13
C ILE A 39 -19.77 -6.23 -3.09
N GLY A 40 -19.73 -5.46 -4.18
CA GLY A 40 -20.84 -5.40 -5.15
C GLY A 40 -20.60 -4.34 -6.24
N VAL A 41 -21.42 -4.34 -7.28
CA VAL A 41 -21.38 -3.38 -8.40
C VAL A 41 -22.80 -2.96 -8.76
N ASP A 42 -23.04 -1.64 -8.80
CA ASP A 42 -24.35 -1.05 -9.07
C ASP A 42 -25.44 -1.72 -8.21
N ASP A 43 -26.47 -2.33 -8.79
CA ASP A 43 -27.56 -2.99 -8.05
C ASP A 43 -27.31 -4.48 -7.77
N CYS A 44 -26.14 -4.99 -8.17
CA CYS A 44 -25.65 -6.34 -7.88
C CYS A 44 -24.73 -6.28 -6.65
N ASP A 45 -25.33 -6.11 -5.48
CA ASP A 45 -24.64 -5.91 -4.21
C ASP A 45 -25.26 -6.64 -3.01
N SER A 46 -26.09 -7.66 -3.28
CA SER A 46 -26.56 -8.58 -2.23
C SER A 46 -25.44 -9.48 -1.71
N TYR A 47 -25.62 -10.01 -0.50
CA TYR A 47 -24.64 -10.94 0.07
C TYR A 47 -24.58 -12.24 -0.74
N GLU A 48 -25.72 -12.72 -1.20
CA GLU A 48 -25.85 -13.94 -2.00
C GLU A 48 -25.09 -13.83 -3.33
N GLU A 49 -25.15 -12.67 -3.99
CA GLU A 49 -24.36 -12.41 -5.21
C GLU A 49 -22.86 -12.39 -4.94
N LEU A 50 -22.44 -11.77 -3.83
CA LEU A 50 -21.03 -11.74 -3.42
C LEU A 50 -20.52 -13.15 -3.05
N HIS A 51 -21.32 -13.90 -2.29
CA HIS A 51 -21.03 -15.28 -1.92
C HIS A 51 -20.88 -16.16 -3.16
N ASN A 52 -21.85 -16.14 -4.08
CA ASN A 52 -21.78 -16.87 -5.35
C ASN A 52 -20.56 -16.45 -6.19
N TYR A 53 -20.22 -15.16 -6.20
CA TYR A 53 -19.01 -14.67 -6.86
C TYR A 53 -17.74 -15.28 -6.24
N VAL A 54 -17.63 -15.26 -4.91
CA VAL A 54 -16.48 -15.83 -4.18
C VAL A 54 -16.35 -17.33 -4.44
N GLU A 55 -17.44 -18.09 -4.31
CA GLU A 55 -17.48 -19.54 -4.58
C GLU A 55 -17.05 -19.84 -6.03
N THR A 56 -17.61 -19.10 -6.99
CA THR A 56 -17.29 -19.28 -8.42
C THR A 56 -15.81 -19.02 -8.70
N VAL A 57 -15.24 -17.95 -8.15
CA VAL A 57 -13.81 -17.63 -8.33
C VAL A 57 -12.92 -18.63 -7.60
N ALA A 58 -13.28 -19.06 -6.39
CA ALA A 58 -12.55 -20.07 -5.63
C ALA A 58 -12.50 -21.41 -6.35
N SER A 59 -13.51 -21.76 -7.15
CA SER A 59 -13.51 -22.97 -8.00
C SER A 59 -12.39 -22.98 -9.05
N ALA A 60 -11.84 -21.82 -9.42
CA ALA A 60 -10.64 -21.72 -10.25
C ALA A 60 -9.34 -22.07 -9.49
N GLY A 61 -9.43 -22.35 -8.19
CA GLY A 61 -8.35 -22.61 -7.26
C GLY A 61 -7.65 -21.34 -6.75
N VAL A 62 -8.32 -20.19 -6.80
CA VAL A 62 -7.90 -18.98 -6.06
C VAL A 62 -8.13 -19.23 -4.56
N ARG A 63 -7.12 -18.96 -3.72
CA ARG A 63 -7.19 -19.19 -2.27
C ARG A 63 -7.12 -17.93 -1.43
N HIS A 64 -6.64 -16.81 -1.99
CA HIS A 64 -6.61 -15.52 -1.31
C HIS A 64 -7.44 -14.47 -2.04
N ILE A 65 -8.39 -13.87 -1.30
CA ILE A 65 -9.28 -12.83 -1.79
C ILE A 65 -9.12 -11.55 -0.97
N ILE A 66 -8.83 -10.44 -1.64
CA ILE A 66 -8.73 -9.12 -1.03
C ILE A 66 -10.02 -8.34 -1.31
N VAL A 67 -10.79 -8.02 -0.27
CA VAL A 67 -12.11 -7.39 -0.43
C VAL A 67 -12.04 -5.93 -0.02
N HIS A 68 -12.24 -5.02 -0.98
CA HIS A 68 -12.55 -3.64 -0.64
C HIS A 68 -14.00 -3.56 -0.16
N ALA A 69 -14.20 -3.24 1.12
CA ALA A 69 -15.50 -3.29 1.79
C ALA A 69 -16.49 -2.17 1.39
N ARG A 70 -16.45 -1.71 0.14
CA ARG A 70 -17.43 -0.76 -0.45
C ARG A 70 -17.88 -1.29 -1.79
N LYS A 71 -19.17 -1.19 -2.12
CA LYS A 71 -19.67 -1.46 -3.48
C LYS A 71 -19.09 -0.46 -4.48
N CYS A 72 -19.05 -0.83 -5.75
CA CYS A 72 -18.75 0.09 -6.85
C CYS A 72 -20.04 0.63 -7.43
N LEU A 73 -20.11 1.93 -7.73
CA LEU A 73 -21.15 2.51 -8.57
C LEU A 73 -20.49 2.97 -9.87
N LEU A 74 -20.77 2.27 -10.97
CA LEU A 74 -20.20 2.60 -12.29
C LEU A 74 -20.88 3.82 -12.91
N LYS A 75 -22.13 4.07 -12.53
CA LYS A 75 -22.90 5.22 -12.97
C LYS A 75 -22.97 6.27 -11.86
N GLY A 76 -22.78 7.53 -12.23
CA GLY A 76 -23.03 8.68 -11.38
C GLY A 76 -21.92 9.07 -10.39
N LEU A 77 -20.88 8.26 -10.19
CA LEU A 77 -19.76 8.59 -9.30
C LEU A 77 -18.40 8.55 -10.01
N SER A 78 -17.52 9.49 -9.66
CA SER A 78 -16.11 9.44 -10.09
C SER A 78 -15.35 8.30 -9.38
N THR A 79 -14.16 7.93 -9.89
CA THR A 79 -13.25 6.97 -9.22
C THR A 79 -12.85 7.42 -7.82
N LYS A 80 -12.79 8.75 -7.58
CA LYS A 80 -12.51 9.31 -6.25
C LYS A 80 -13.70 9.08 -5.33
N ASP A 81 -14.90 9.43 -5.79
CA ASP A 81 -16.14 9.35 -5.02
C ASP A 81 -16.51 7.91 -4.68
N ASN A 82 -16.24 6.98 -5.60
CA ASN A 82 -16.38 5.54 -5.37
C ASN A 82 -15.54 5.02 -4.20
N ARG A 83 -14.56 5.77 -3.70
CA ARG A 83 -13.74 5.40 -2.53
C ARG A 83 -14.14 6.13 -1.25
N THR A 84 -15.16 6.98 -1.29
CA THR A 84 -15.58 7.84 -0.16
C THR A 84 -17.07 7.87 0.08
N ILE A 85 -17.92 7.70 -0.95
CA ILE A 85 -19.37 7.82 -0.83
C ILE A 85 -20.04 6.50 -0.39
N PRO A 86 -19.95 5.35 -1.09
CA PRO A 86 -20.66 4.14 -0.67
C PRO A 86 -20.13 3.63 0.68
N PRO A 87 -20.95 3.34 1.70
CA PRO A 87 -20.48 3.04 3.06
C PRO A 87 -19.51 1.84 3.10
N LEU A 88 -18.68 1.79 4.16
CA LEU A 88 -17.88 0.60 4.46
C LEU A 88 -18.77 -0.44 5.14
N CYS A 89 -18.74 -1.67 4.65
CA CYS A 89 -19.46 -2.81 5.22
C CYS A 89 -18.45 -3.91 5.57
N TYR A 90 -17.72 -3.77 6.67
CA TYR A 90 -16.71 -4.76 7.10
C TYR A 90 -17.33 -6.10 7.47
N ASP A 91 -18.52 -6.09 8.06
CA ASP A 91 -19.24 -7.30 8.50
C ASP A 91 -19.46 -8.30 7.37
N VAL A 92 -19.67 -7.81 6.15
CA VAL A 92 -19.79 -8.66 4.95
C VAL A 92 -18.50 -9.45 4.69
N VAL A 93 -17.34 -8.85 4.92
CA VAL A 93 -16.03 -9.53 4.75
C VAL A 93 -15.80 -10.54 5.88
N TYR A 94 -16.24 -10.23 7.10
CA TYR A 94 -16.18 -11.16 8.22
C TYR A 94 -17.09 -12.37 8.00
N GLN A 95 -18.29 -12.15 7.45
CA GLN A 95 -19.21 -13.23 7.08
C GLN A 95 -18.59 -14.14 6.01
N LEU A 96 -17.96 -13.57 4.97
CA LEU A 96 -17.23 -14.38 3.98
C LEU A 96 -16.14 -15.25 4.60
N LYS A 97 -15.39 -14.73 5.59
CA LYS A 97 -14.37 -15.51 6.28
C LYS A 97 -14.97 -16.67 7.10
N GLN A 98 -16.17 -16.49 7.65
CA GLN A 98 -16.89 -17.56 8.35
C GLN A 98 -17.42 -18.62 7.39
N ASP A 99 -17.97 -18.20 6.24
CA ASP A 99 -18.58 -19.09 5.26
C ASP A 99 -17.54 -19.88 4.45
N PHE A 100 -16.35 -19.31 4.25
CA PHE A 100 -15.23 -19.92 3.50
C PHE A 100 -13.95 -20.01 4.37
N PRO A 101 -13.93 -20.85 5.41
CA PRO A 101 -12.80 -20.93 6.35
C PRO A 101 -11.49 -21.42 5.69
N GLU A 102 -11.58 -22.12 4.56
CA GLU A 102 -10.44 -22.60 3.76
C GLU A 102 -9.81 -21.52 2.87
N LEU A 103 -10.46 -20.36 2.72
CA LEU A 103 -9.94 -19.22 1.98
C LEU A 103 -9.29 -18.21 2.94
N SER A 104 -8.29 -17.51 2.42
CA SER A 104 -7.71 -16.33 3.07
C SER A 104 -8.42 -15.07 2.61
N PHE A 105 -8.75 -14.19 3.54
CA PHE A 105 -9.37 -12.89 3.26
C PHE A 105 -8.52 -11.75 3.78
N THR A 106 -8.27 -10.76 2.92
CA THR A 106 -7.66 -9.49 3.30
C THR A 106 -8.66 -8.35 3.19
N LEU A 107 -8.96 -7.72 4.32
CA LEU A 107 -9.85 -6.58 4.40
C LEU A 107 -9.19 -5.33 3.81
N ASN A 108 -9.92 -4.57 3.00
CA ASN A 108 -9.45 -3.33 2.42
C ASN A 108 -10.49 -2.20 2.47
N GLY A 109 -9.98 -0.97 2.57
CA GLY A 109 -10.75 0.26 2.47
C GLY A 109 -11.03 0.86 3.84
N GLY A 110 -10.74 2.14 4.04
CA GLY A 110 -11.04 2.83 5.31
C GLY A 110 -10.02 2.70 6.43
N VAL A 111 -9.01 1.82 6.30
CA VAL A 111 -7.93 1.68 7.30
C VAL A 111 -6.96 2.86 7.20
N GLN A 112 -6.76 3.57 8.32
CA GLN A 112 -6.07 4.87 8.38
C GLN A 112 -4.71 4.86 9.08
N SER A 113 -4.44 3.86 9.92
CA SER A 113 -3.21 3.76 10.71
C SER A 113 -2.80 2.31 10.93
N ILE A 114 -1.56 2.09 11.40
CA ILE A 114 -1.08 0.76 11.79
C ILE A 114 -1.83 0.24 13.02
N GLN A 115 -2.24 1.13 13.93
CA GLN A 115 -3.04 0.77 15.12
C GLN A 115 -4.43 0.26 14.71
N HIS A 116 -5.11 0.95 13.78
CA HIS A 116 -6.40 0.48 13.26
C HIS A 116 -6.24 -0.85 12.50
N ALA A 117 -5.16 -1.03 11.75
CA ALA A 117 -4.89 -2.32 11.11
C ALA A 117 -4.69 -3.46 12.13
N ARG A 118 -3.92 -3.20 13.20
CA ARG A 118 -3.71 -4.15 14.30
C ARG A 118 -5.01 -4.47 15.03
N GLU A 119 -5.80 -3.45 15.38
CA GLU A 119 -7.10 -3.64 16.03
C GLU A 119 -8.01 -4.55 15.20
N LEU A 120 -8.08 -4.36 13.88
CA LEU A 120 -8.87 -5.22 13.00
C LEU A 120 -8.35 -6.66 12.98
N LEU A 121 -7.03 -6.87 13.00
CA LEU A 121 -6.43 -8.20 13.04
C LEU A 121 -6.64 -8.88 14.41
N ASP A 122 -6.59 -8.12 15.50
CA ASP A 122 -6.70 -8.65 16.87
C ASP A 122 -8.16 -8.95 17.25
N THR A 123 -9.12 -8.20 16.71
CA THR A 123 -10.55 -8.28 17.10
C THR A 123 -11.42 -9.08 16.13
N THR A 124 -10.87 -9.53 15.00
CA THR A 124 -11.62 -10.24 13.96
C THR A 124 -10.88 -11.48 13.49
N ASN A 125 -11.51 -12.30 12.65
CA ASN A 125 -10.94 -13.53 12.12
C ASN A 125 -10.32 -13.36 10.71
N ILE A 126 -10.17 -12.13 10.22
CA ILE A 126 -9.56 -11.87 8.91
C ILE A 126 -8.08 -12.23 8.91
N ASP A 127 -7.57 -12.69 7.77
CA ASP A 127 -6.18 -13.13 7.62
C ASP A 127 -5.22 -11.97 7.33
N GLY A 128 -5.74 -10.81 6.91
CA GLY A 128 -4.91 -9.66 6.59
C GLY A 128 -5.66 -8.35 6.43
N VAL A 129 -4.90 -7.25 6.42
CA VAL A 129 -5.39 -5.90 6.16
C VAL A 129 -4.55 -5.26 5.06
N MET A 130 -5.22 -4.74 4.02
CA MET A 130 -4.57 -3.98 2.95
C MET A 130 -4.82 -2.48 3.12
N ILE A 131 -3.74 -1.72 3.11
CA ILE A 131 -3.75 -0.26 3.29
C ILE A 131 -3.30 0.41 2.00
N GLY A 132 -4.14 1.32 1.48
CA GLY A 132 -3.84 2.06 0.25
C GLY A 132 -3.51 3.52 0.52
N ARG A 133 -4.53 4.38 0.50
CA ARG A 133 -4.37 5.85 0.60
C ARG A 133 -3.59 6.30 1.84
N ALA A 134 -3.79 5.66 2.99
CA ALA A 134 -3.08 6.06 4.22
C ALA A 134 -1.57 5.81 4.09
N ALA A 135 -1.14 4.68 3.53
CA ALA A 135 0.27 4.40 3.28
C ALA A 135 0.92 5.46 2.36
N TYR A 136 0.17 5.98 1.40
CA TYR A 136 0.64 7.05 0.52
C TYR A 136 0.61 8.46 1.17
N ASN A 137 -0.45 8.77 1.93
CA ASN A 137 -0.69 10.12 2.46
C ASN A 137 0.00 10.38 3.80
N THR A 138 0.29 9.32 4.56
CA THR A 138 0.89 9.35 5.89
C THR A 138 1.84 8.14 6.05
N PRO A 139 2.87 8.00 5.19
CA PRO A 139 3.74 6.82 5.19
C PRO A 139 4.42 6.60 6.55
N TRP A 140 4.75 7.68 7.28
CA TRP A 140 5.39 7.58 8.59
C TRP A 140 4.53 6.87 9.66
N ASN A 141 3.20 6.78 9.47
CA ASN A 141 2.33 6.02 10.39
C ASN A 141 2.60 4.52 10.37
N PHE A 142 3.30 4.01 9.35
CA PHE A 142 3.56 2.59 9.15
C PHE A 142 5.02 2.22 9.42
N ARG A 143 5.81 3.17 9.93
CA ARG A 143 7.24 2.97 10.18
C ARG A 143 7.54 1.79 11.08
N ASP A 144 6.65 1.43 12.01
CA ASP A 144 6.83 0.37 13.02
C ASP A 144 6.01 -0.91 12.73
N ALA A 145 5.66 -1.14 11.47
CA ALA A 145 4.86 -2.30 11.08
C ALA A 145 5.56 -3.64 11.39
N ASP A 146 6.88 -3.72 11.21
CA ASP A 146 7.67 -4.95 11.43
C ASP A 146 7.51 -5.47 12.86
N ARG A 147 7.57 -4.57 13.85
CA ARG A 147 7.36 -4.92 15.25
C ARG A 147 5.89 -5.13 15.58
N LEU A 148 5.03 -4.18 15.20
CA LEU A 148 3.62 -4.16 15.63
C LEU A 148 2.76 -5.26 15.00
N ILE A 149 3.10 -5.71 13.79
CA ILE A 149 2.31 -6.69 13.02
C ILE A 149 3.08 -7.99 12.82
N PHE A 150 4.35 -7.90 12.42
CA PHE A 150 5.14 -9.07 12.03
C PHE A 150 5.96 -9.68 13.17
N LYS A 151 5.84 -9.14 14.40
CA LYS A 151 6.52 -9.62 15.60
C LYS A 151 8.04 -9.70 15.45
N ALA A 152 8.62 -8.83 14.62
CA ALA A 152 10.07 -8.70 14.55
C ALA A 152 10.60 -8.16 15.89
N ASP A 153 11.72 -8.71 16.37
CA ASP A 153 12.37 -8.29 17.62
C ASP A 153 12.67 -6.79 17.65
N ARG A 154 13.00 -6.24 16.48
CA ARG A 154 13.24 -4.82 16.28
C ARG A 154 12.82 -4.40 14.88
N ASN A 155 12.37 -3.17 14.81
CA ASN A 155 12.27 -2.43 13.56
C ASN A 155 13.61 -1.71 13.31
N PRO A 156 14.00 -1.34 12.06
CA PRO A 156 15.29 -0.67 11.79
C PRO A 156 15.49 0.66 12.52
N ASN A 157 14.44 1.20 13.17
CA ASN A 157 14.40 2.42 13.98
C ASN A 157 15.11 3.62 13.33
N LEU A 158 14.98 3.72 12.01
CA LEU A 158 15.60 4.78 11.22
C LEU A 158 14.85 6.09 11.41
N SER A 159 15.60 7.19 11.51
CA SER A 159 15.01 8.54 11.46
C SER A 159 14.55 8.91 10.05
N ARG A 160 13.76 9.97 9.91
CA ARG A 160 13.37 10.48 8.59
C ARG A 160 14.59 10.91 7.78
N ARG A 161 15.58 11.52 8.42
CA ARG A 161 16.85 11.92 7.79
C ARG A 161 17.56 10.72 7.18
N GLU A 162 17.69 9.63 7.93
CA GLU A 162 18.36 8.40 7.48
C GLU A 162 17.59 7.68 6.37
N ILE A 163 16.26 7.71 6.41
CA ILE A 163 15.40 7.15 5.35
C ILE A 163 15.51 7.98 4.07
N ILE A 164 15.51 9.31 4.19
CA ILE A 164 15.68 10.21 3.04
C ILE A 164 17.04 9.96 2.38
N GLU A 165 18.13 9.88 3.14
CA GLU A 165 19.46 9.66 2.58
C GLU A 165 19.53 8.37 1.74
N ARG A 166 19.09 7.24 2.32
CA ARG A 166 19.04 5.95 1.60
C ARG A 166 18.14 5.99 0.38
N TYR A 167 17.02 6.72 0.45
CA TYR A 167 16.12 6.85 -0.69
C TYR A 167 16.71 7.72 -1.80
N LEU A 168 17.50 8.75 -1.46
CA LEU A 168 18.20 9.58 -2.43
C LEU A 168 19.31 8.80 -3.14
N GLU A 169 20.07 7.97 -2.42
CA GLU A 169 21.04 7.03 -3.03
C GLU A 169 20.34 6.09 -4.02
N TYR A 170 19.23 5.47 -3.61
CA TYR A 170 18.41 4.63 -4.49
C TYR A 170 17.90 5.39 -5.73
N ALA A 171 17.43 6.62 -5.54
CA ALA A 171 16.93 7.45 -6.63
C ALA A 171 18.03 7.79 -7.65
N GLU A 172 19.24 8.08 -7.18
CA GLU A 172 20.42 8.36 -8.00
C GLU A 172 20.81 7.12 -8.82
N ASP A 173 20.85 5.93 -8.20
CA ASP A 173 21.13 4.67 -8.89
C ASP A 173 20.12 4.40 -10.01
N LEU A 174 18.83 4.64 -9.75
CA LEU A 174 17.79 4.46 -10.77
C LEU A 174 17.94 5.46 -11.93
N GLN A 175 18.29 6.71 -11.62
CA GLN A 175 18.50 7.73 -12.65
C GLN A 175 19.80 7.53 -13.43
N ALA A 176 20.85 6.97 -12.81
CA ALA A 176 22.06 6.55 -13.50
C ALA A 176 21.78 5.37 -14.45
N LYS A 177 20.88 4.46 -14.06
CA LYS A 177 20.50 3.30 -14.87
C LYS A 177 19.56 3.65 -16.03
N TRP A 178 18.55 4.48 -15.78
CA TRP A 178 17.46 4.73 -16.76
C TRP A 178 17.41 6.15 -17.30
N GLY A 179 18.15 7.10 -16.73
CA GLY A 179 18.08 8.51 -17.11
C GLY A 179 16.83 9.22 -16.59
N SER A 180 16.95 10.53 -16.33
CA SER A 180 15.88 11.32 -15.71
C SER A 180 14.87 11.92 -16.70
N THR A 181 15.31 12.27 -17.90
CA THR A 181 14.49 12.93 -18.93
C THR A 181 14.57 12.22 -20.27
N LYS A 182 15.73 11.66 -20.58
CA LYS A 182 15.99 10.81 -21.74
C LYS A 182 16.50 9.48 -21.25
N PRO A 183 16.14 8.36 -21.91
CA PRO A 183 16.67 7.07 -21.53
C PRO A 183 18.19 7.04 -21.61
N LEU A 184 18.80 6.34 -20.66
CA LEU A 184 20.21 5.93 -20.76
C LEU A 184 20.23 4.47 -21.20
N SER A 185 21.16 4.12 -22.10
CA SER A 185 21.29 2.80 -22.77
C SER A 185 20.19 2.45 -23.78
N ASP A 186 20.16 1.19 -24.23
CA ASP A 186 19.12 0.62 -25.11
C ASP A 186 17.76 0.47 -24.41
N SER A 187 17.67 0.81 -23.12
CA SER A 187 16.41 0.80 -22.38
C SER A 187 15.47 1.90 -22.91
N PRO A 188 14.18 1.59 -23.16
CA PRO A 188 13.19 2.63 -23.52
C PRO A 188 12.68 3.42 -22.32
N TYR A 189 13.11 3.08 -21.09
CA TYR A 189 12.55 3.61 -19.86
C TYR A 189 13.35 4.80 -19.34
N THR A 190 12.66 5.70 -18.63
CA THR A 190 13.25 6.78 -17.85
C THR A 190 12.76 6.73 -16.41
N MET A 191 13.55 7.27 -15.50
CA MET A 191 13.16 7.52 -14.12
C MET A 191 13.03 9.01 -13.84
N ALA A 192 11.86 9.56 -14.16
CA ALA A 192 11.58 10.97 -14.00
C ALA A 192 11.72 11.41 -12.54
N THR A 193 12.41 12.54 -12.32
CA THR A 193 12.58 13.15 -10.98
C THR A 193 11.24 13.35 -10.26
N SER A 194 10.18 13.68 -11.00
CA SER A 194 8.84 13.85 -10.43
C SER A 194 8.22 12.56 -9.90
N ALA A 195 8.58 11.39 -10.44
CA ALA A 195 8.12 10.10 -9.95
C ALA A 195 8.81 9.76 -8.62
N LEU A 196 10.12 9.98 -8.54
CA LEU A 196 10.93 9.76 -7.35
C LEU A 196 10.64 10.78 -6.22
N MET A 197 10.26 12.01 -6.57
CA MET A 197 9.92 13.05 -5.59
C MET A 197 8.59 12.78 -4.85
N ARG A 198 7.59 12.20 -5.54
CA ARG A 198 6.22 12.05 -5.02
C ARG A 198 6.12 11.33 -3.67
N PRO A 199 6.80 10.18 -3.44
CA PRO A 199 6.77 9.49 -2.15
C PRO A 199 7.27 10.35 -0.98
N LEU A 200 8.25 11.23 -1.20
CA LEU A 200 8.85 12.06 -0.15
C LEU A 200 7.92 13.18 0.32
N LEU A 201 7.01 13.64 -0.54
CA LEU A 201 6.14 14.78 -0.22
C LEU A 201 5.30 14.53 1.03
N ALA A 202 4.85 13.29 1.28
CA ALA A 202 3.97 12.96 2.38
C ALA A 202 4.71 12.53 3.67
N LEU A 203 6.04 12.45 3.67
CA LEU A 203 6.83 11.89 4.78
C LEU A 203 6.68 12.68 6.09
N PHE A 204 6.48 13.99 5.98
CA PHE A 204 6.30 14.92 7.10
C PHE A 204 4.84 15.36 7.29
N ASN A 205 3.87 14.57 6.83
CA ASN A 205 2.47 14.92 7.00
C ASN A 205 2.08 14.91 8.49
N GLY A 206 1.47 15.99 8.97
CA GLY A 206 1.12 16.17 10.39
C GLY A 206 2.24 16.76 11.26
N GLU A 207 3.48 16.80 10.77
CA GLU A 207 4.64 17.30 11.52
C GLU A 207 4.79 18.82 11.44
N PHE A 208 5.44 19.40 12.46
CA PHE A 208 5.88 20.79 12.41
C PHE A 208 6.84 21.01 11.25
N GLY A 209 6.64 22.09 10.49
CA GLY A 209 7.43 22.39 9.29
C GLY A 209 7.08 21.55 8.04
N GLY A 210 6.28 20.49 8.13
CA GLY A 210 5.95 19.62 6.99
C GLY A 210 5.24 20.34 5.82
N LYS A 211 4.39 21.34 6.11
CA LYS A 211 3.80 22.21 5.07
C LYS A 211 4.85 23.12 4.42
N ALA A 212 5.82 23.61 5.20
CA ALA A 212 6.90 24.46 4.70
C ALA A 212 7.83 23.64 3.79
N PHE A 213 8.18 22.41 4.17
CA PHE A 213 8.93 21.46 3.34
C PHE A 213 8.28 21.25 1.96
N LYS A 214 6.98 20.92 1.91
CA LYS A 214 6.25 20.78 0.64
C LYS A 214 6.26 22.06 -0.20
N ARG A 215 6.11 23.22 0.45
CA ARG A 215 6.12 24.52 -0.22
C ARG A 215 7.49 24.83 -0.83
N GLU A 216 8.56 24.50 -0.11
CA GLU A 216 9.93 24.71 -0.57
C GLU A 216 10.24 23.86 -1.81
N ILE A 217 9.91 22.55 -1.78
CA ILE A 217 10.00 21.68 -2.97
C ILE A 217 9.18 22.25 -4.13
N SER A 218 7.93 22.66 -3.87
CA SER A 218 7.04 23.19 -4.92
C SER A 218 7.59 24.48 -5.53
N ALA A 219 8.19 25.35 -4.70
CA ALA A 219 8.79 26.60 -5.15
C ALA A 219 10.02 26.34 -6.03
N GLN A 220 10.90 25.42 -5.62
CA GLN A 220 12.03 24.98 -6.43
C GLN A 220 11.57 24.36 -7.76
N TRP A 221 10.56 23.49 -7.71
CA TRP A 221 9.96 22.85 -8.89
C TRP A 221 9.25 23.83 -9.84
N ALA A 222 8.83 25.00 -9.36
CA ALA A 222 8.21 26.02 -10.22
C ALA A 222 9.22 26.93 -10.93
N LYS A 223 10.49 26.94 -10.52
CA LYS A 223 11.53 27.81 -11.11
C LYS A 223 11.74 27.49 -12.59
N LYS A 224 11.89 28.55 -13.41
CA LYS A 224 12.27 28.43 -14.82
C LYS A 224 13.76 28.08 -14.93
N GLY A 225 14.11 27.26 -15.91
CA GLY A 225 15.49 26.83 -16.16
C GLY A 225 15.68 25.33 -15.99
N PRO A 226 16.95 24.85 -15.96
CA PRO A 226 17.27 23.47 -15.65
C PRO A 226 16.63 23.06 -14.33
N ARG A 227 16.05 21.85 -14.30
CA ARG A 227 15.50 21.32 -13.06
C ARG A 227 16.66 20.93 -12.13
N PRO A 228 16.63 21.34 -10.86
CA PRO A 228 17.59 20.83 -9.89
C PRO A 228 17.44 19.31 -9.73
N GLU A 229 18.53 18.65 -9.35
CA GLU A 229 18.53 17.23 -9.05
C GLU A 229 17.67 16.95 -7.81
N LEU A 230 17.18 15.71 -7.68
CA LEU A 230 16.30 15.35 -6.56
C LEU A 230 16.95 15.62 -5.21
N ARG A 231 18.22 15.19 -5.04
CA ARG A 231 18.99 15.36 -3.80
C ARG A 231 19.05 16.83 -3.38
N GLU A 232 19.49 17.70 -4.29
CA GLU A 232 19.59 19.14 -4.03
C GLU A 232 18.24 19.73 -3.57
N MET A 233 17.14 19.36 -4.23
CA MET A 233 15.81 19.85 -3.84
C MET A 233 15.41 19.42 -2.44
N ILE A 234 15.62 18.14 -2.11
CA ILE A 234 15.21 17.57 -0.84
C ILE A 234 16.09 18.11 0.29
N GLU A 235 17.41 18.19 0.11
CA GLU A 235 18.33 18.76 1.10
C GLU A 235 18.02 20.23 1.39
N ASN A 236 17.72 21.03 0.36
CA ASN A 236 17.29 22.42 0.54
C ASN A 236 15.96 22.51 1.28
N ALA A 237 15.00 21.65 0.96
CA ALA A 237 13.71 21.61 1.64
C ALA A 237 13.82 21.14 3.09
N MET A 238 14.78 20.27 3.43
CA MET A 238 14.98 19.83 4.81
C MET A 238 15.45 20.94 5.75
N LYS A 239 16.11 21.99 5.24
CA LYS A 239 16.58 23.14 6.05
C LYS A 239 15.44 23.91 6.75
N VAL A 240 14.20 23.74 6.31
CA VAL A 240 13.03 24.39 6.96
C VAL A 240 12.37 23.52 8.03
N LEU A 241 12.91 22.32 8.28
CA LEU A 241 12.45 21.39 9.31
C LEU A 241 13.39 21.46 10.53
N PRO A 242 12.87 21.40 11.77
CA PRO A 242 13.70 21.24 12.95
C PRO A 242 14.41 19.89 12.95
N ASP A 243 15.61 19.84 13.54
CA ASP A 243 16.37 18.58 13.68
C ASP A 243 15.60 17.56 14.52
N GLU A 244 14.81 17.99 15.50
CA GLU A 244 13.97 17.11 16.32
C GLU A 244 12.94 16.35 15.46
N VAL A 245 12.41 16.95 14.40
CA VAL A 245 11.46 16.29 13.48
C VAL A 245 12.17 15.36 12.50
N LEU A 246 13.35 15.75 12.03
CA LEU A 246 14.16 14.99 11.08
C LEU A 246 14.76 13.74 11.72
N ASP A 247 15.20 13.89 12.97
CA ASP A 247 15.93 12.89 13.73
C ASP A 247 15.06 12.15 14.76
N ALA A 248 13.76 12.50 14.83
CA ALA A 248 12.76 11.72 15.58
C ALA A 248 12.84 10.24 15.19
N ARG A 249 12.96 9.40 16.22
CA ARG A 249 12.92 7.94 16.12
C ARG A 249 11.64 7.41 16.75
N ILE A 250 11.39 6.12 16.62
CA ILE A 250 10.39 5.48 17.47
C ILE A 250 11.03 5.44 18.86
N GLU A 251 10.49 6.23 19.78
CA GLU A 251 10.84 6.08 21.18
C GLU A 251 10.27 4.75 21.67
N ASP A 252 11.09 3.94 22.35
CA ASP A 252 10.70 2.66 22.94
C ASP A 252 9.72 2.83 24.14
N GLU A 253 8.93 3.90 24.18
CA GLU A 253 8.02 4.21 25.29
C GLU A 253 6.96 3.10 25.49
N LEU A 254 6.66 2.30 24.46
CA LEU A 254 5.79 1.13 24.56
C LEU A 254 6.45 -0.10 25.22
N VAL A 255 7.78 -0.13 25.40
CA VAL A 255 8.47 -1.20 26.15
C VAL A 255 8.33 -0.98 27.66
N HIS A 256 8.08 0.25 28.09
CA HIS A 256 7.95 0.58 29.51
C HIS A 256 6.56 0.27 30.11
N GLU A 257 5.50 0.17 29.30
CA GLU A 257 4.15 -0.17 29.81
C GLU A 257 3.95 -1.68 30.07
N GLU A 258 4.62 -2.58 29.32
CA GLU A 258 4.56 -4.02 29.59
C GLU A 258 5.42 -4.43 30.80
N ALA A 259 6.51 -3.71 31.09
CA ALA A 259 7.33 -3.94 32.29
C ALA A 259 6.68 -3.37 33.57
N ALA A 260 5.80 -2.38 33.46
CA ALA A 260 5.11 -1.76 34.60
C ALA A 260 3.81 -2.49 35.00
N SER A 261 3.26 -3.36 34.16
CA SER A 261 2.06 -4.16 34.46
C SER A 261 2.36 -5.55 35.02
N CYS A 262 3.63 -5.93 35.14
CA CYS A 262 4.10 -7.18 35.75
C CYS A 262 4.85 -7.01 37.10
N ASN A 263 4.71 -5.84 37.75
CA ASN A 263 5.22 -5.61 39.11
C ASN A 263 4.11 -5.29 40.10
#